data_AF-A0A165MSE5-F1
#
_entry.id   AF-A0A165MSE5-F1
#
_cell.length_a   1.000
_cell.length_b   1.000
_cell.length_c   1.000
_cell.angle_alpha   90.00
_cell.angle_beta   90.00
_cell.angle_gamma   90.00
#
_symmetry.space_group_name_H-M   'P 1'
#
loop_
_entity.id
_entity.type
_entity.pdbx_description
1 polymer ?
#
loop_
_entity_poly.entity_id
_entity_poly.type
_entity_poly.pdbx_seq_one_letter_code
_entity_poly.pdbx_strand_id
1 'polypeptide(L)'
;MDYSPPFGRLPPPNRHAVRYFLVGFEQASRMPDGHVLFPVYDTPGCSISPELTGVHFDNLYPPFGVDVFLLGNVYKHRLLETYLGLEMISGLVEAMTCSDPWGRPGIRRALTHFRLMYDQVPWHTLHWRLWRHAETSVIESVGRDVGHAASLTLGAVRSILNINV
;
A
#
# COMPACT_ATOMS: atom_id res chain seq x y z
N MET A 1 -13.38 35.86 -8.98
CA MET A 1 -13.67 34.45 -9.34
C MET A 1 -13.65 33.67 -8.05
N ASP A 2 -14.84 33.29 -7.58
CA ASP A 2 -15.04 32.63 -6.29
C ASP A 2 -14.99 31.12 -6.53
N TYR A 3 -13.87 30.48 -6.18
CA TYR A 3 -13.68 29.06 -6.39
C TYR A 3 -14.26 28.30 -5.19
N SER A 4 -15.51 27.86 -5.32
CA SER A 4 -16.09 26.86 -4.43
C SER A 4 -15.66 25.46 -4.91
N PRO A 5 -14.97 24.64 -4.09
CA PRO A 5 -14.61 23.29 -4.49
C PRO A 5 -15.87 22.46 -4.75
N PRO A 6 -15.88 21.58 -5.78
CA PRO A 6 -17.03 20.76 -6.15
C PRO A 6 -17.41 19.71 -5.09
N PHE A 7 -16.57 19.54 -4.08
CA PHE A 7 -16.81 18.70 -2.93
C PHE A 7 -17.05 19.63 -1.74
N GLY A 8 -18.29 19.67 -1.25
CA GLY A 8 -18.65 20.41 -0.04
C GLY A 8 -17.68 20.08 1.11
N ARG A 9 -17.51 21.02 2.05
CA ARG A 9 -16.61 20.89 3.22
C ARG A 9 -16.52 19.44 3.68
N LEU A 10 -15.38 18.81 3.44
CA LEU A 10 -15.15 17.45 3.92
C LEU A 10 -15.35 17.49 5.44
N PRO A 11 -16.14 16.57 6.01
CA PRO A 11 -16.32 16.53 7.45
C PRO A 11 -14.95 16.45 8.14
N PRO A 12 -14.79 17.07 9.32
CA PRO A 12 -13.53 17.02 10.04
C PRO A 12 -13.12 15.55 10.18
N PRO A 13 -11.83 15.22 9.98
CA PRO A 13 -11.39 13.84 9.96
C PRO A 13 -11.76 13.17 11.28
N ASN A 14 -12.70 12.22 11.22
CA ASN A 14 -12.87 11.25 12.28
C ASN A 14 -11.53 10.51 12.39
N ARG A 15 -10.83 10.67 13.52
CA ARG A 15 -9.45 10.16 13.73
C ARG A 15 -9.32 8.63 13.57
N HIS A 16 -10.43 7.93 13.35
CA HIS A 16 -10.53 6.49 13.25
C HIS A 16 -10.75 5.93 11.84
N ALA A 17 -10.87 6.75 10.78
CA ALA A 17 -11.01 6.22 9.41
C ALA A 17 -10.43 7.17 8.35
N VAL A 18 -9.15 7.00 8.04
CA VAL A 18 -8.54 7.62 6.85
C VAL A 18 -9.06 6.89 5.61
N ARG A 19 -9.56 7.64 4.63
CA ARG A 19 -10.01 7.10 3.33
C ARG A 19 -8.99 7.44 2.25
N TYR A 20 -8.65 6.44 1.43
CA TYR A 20 -7.74 6.59 0.29
C TYR A 20 -8.54 6.53 -1.01
N PHE A 21 -8.19 7.40 -1.96
CA PHE A 21 -8.81 7.47 -3.27
C PHE A 21 -7.71 7.41 -4.33
N LEU A 22 -7.95 6.63 -5.39
CA LEU A 22 -7.13 6.70 -6.60
C LEU A 22 -7.54 7.93 -7.39
N VAL A 23 -6.55 8.67 -7.88
CA VAL A 23 -6.70 9.89 -8.67
C VAL A 23 -5.68 9.86 -9.81
N GLY A 24 -5.78 10.79 -10.76
CA GLY A 24 -4.82 10.88 -11.87
C GLY A 24 -5.12 9.91 -13.01
N PHE A 25 -6.37 9.87 -13.49
CA PHE A 25 -6.81 8.96 -14.55
C PHE A 25 -6.63 9.54 -15.97
N GLU A 26 -5.91 10.64 -16.14
CA GLU A 26 -5.67 11.28 -17.43
C GLU A 26 -4.94 10.40 -18.44
N GLN A 27 -4.17 9.41 -17.96
CA GLN A 27 -3.47 8.43 -18.79
C GLN A 27 -4.18 7.07 -18.83
N ALA A 28 -5.31 6.94 -18.16
CA ALA A 28 -6.05 5.69 -18.11
C ALA A 28 -6.71 5.42 -19.47
N SER A 29 -6.56 4.20 -19.95
CA SER A 29 -7.23 3.73 -21.16
C SER A 29 -8.29 2.70 -20.79
N ARG A 30 -9.47 2.79 -21.42
CA ARG A 30 -10.50 1.77 -21.26
C ARG A 30 -10.11 0.55 -22.08
N MET A 31 -9.90 -0.58 -21.40
CA MET A 31 -9.69 -1.86 -22.05
C MET A 31 -11.00 -2.34 -22.71
N PRO A 32 -11.01 -2.67 -24.01
CA PRO A 32 -12.20 -3.23 -24.65
C PRO A 32 -12.42 -4.68 -24.20
N ASP A 33 -13.69 -5.07 -24.09
CA ASP A 33 -14.06 -6.42 -23.63
C ASP A 33 -13.54 -7.50 -24.59
N GLY A 34 -12.99 -8.59 -24.04
CA GLY A 34 -12.50 -9.74 -24.81
C GLY A 34 -11.04 -9.66 -25.28
N HIS A 35 -10.33 -8.54 -25.04
CA HIS A 35 -8.90 -8.45 -25.32
C HIS A 35 -8.06 -9.07 -24.19
N VAL A 36 -7.13 -9.94 -24.56
CA VAL A 36 -6.19 -10.62 -23.63
C VAL A 36 -4.82 -9.97 -23.59
N LEU A 37 -4.57 -8.99 -24.45
CA LEU A 37 -3.29 -8.32 -24.64
C LEU A 37 -3.51 -6.83 -24.95
N PHE A 38 -2.73 -5.95 -24.32
CA PHE A 38 -2.81 -4.50 -24.54
C PHE A 38 -1.45 -3.92 -24.95
N PRO A 39 -1.38 -3.08 -25.99
CA PRO A 39 -0.18 -2.34 -26.31
C PRO A 39 0.05 -1.24 -25.27
N VAL A 40 1.26 -1.16 -24.73
CA VAL A 40 1.65 -0.12 -23.78
C VAL A 40 2.49 0.89 -24.52
N TYR A 41 1.96 2.08 -24.74
CA TYR A 41 2.69 3.14 -25.44
C TYR A 41 3.49 3.98 -24.45
N ASP A 42 4.76 4.23 -24.76
CA ASP A 42 5.49 5.32 -24.14
C ASP A 42 4.89 6.64 -24.64
N THR A 43 4.27 7.41 -23.75
CA THR A 43 3.78 8.74 -24.09
C THR A 43 4.94 9.71 -23.88
N PRO A 44 5.46 10.38 -24.93
CA PRO A 44 6.62 11.24 -24.80
C PRO A 44 6.43 12.29 -23.69
N GLY A 45 7.34 12.30 -22.71
CA GLY A 45 7.27 13.20 -21.54
C GLY A 45 6.52 12.64 -20.33
N CYS A 46 5.93 11.45 -20.43
CA CYS A 46 5.31 10.73 -19.33
C CYS A 46 6.04 9.41 -19.10
N SER A 47 7.18 9.47 -18.41
CA SER A 47 7.81 8.26 -17.88
C SER A 47 6.88 7.65 -16.84
N ILE A 48 6.28 6.50 -17.17
CA ILE A 48 5.31 5.79 -16.31
C ILE A 48 5.99 5.38 -15.00
N SER A 49 7.25 4.95 -15.07
CA SER A 49 8.17 4.82 -13.93
C SER A 49 9.60 4.63 -14.47
N PRO A 50 10.64 5.18 -13.80
CA PRO A 50 12.03 4.94 -14.22
C PRO A 50 12.44 3.46 -14.09
N GLU A 51 11.73 2.68 -13.26
CA GLU A 51 11.90 1.23 -13.13
C GLU A 51 11.29 0.44 -14.31
N LEU A 52 10.39 1.04 -15.08
CA LEU A 52 9.92 0.54 -16.38
C LEU A 52 10.84 1.05 -17.49
N THR A 53 12.07 0.54 -17.57
CA THR A 53 13.00 0.92 -18.64
C THR A 53 12.64 0.25 -19.98
N GLY A 54 12.48 1.09 -21.02
CA GLY A 54 12.59 0.95 -22.48
C GLY A 54 12.38 -0.37 -23.26
N VAL A 55 12.47 -1.56 -22.67
CA VAL A 55 12.56 -2.86 -23.37
C VAL A 55 11.18 -3.42 -23.73
N HIS A 56 10.14 -2.61 -23.60
CA HIS A 56 8.84 -3.13 -23.20
C HIS A 56 7.66 -2.44 -23.89
N PHE A 57 7.87 -1.36 -24.63
CA PHE A 57 6.77 -0.57 -25.21
C PHE A 57 6.30 -1.07 -26.60
N ASP A 58 7.04 -2.00 -27.23
CA ASP A 58 6.66 -2.64 -28.50
C ASP A 58 6.06 -4.06 -28.30
N ASN A 59 5.89 -4.50 -27.05
CA ASN A 59 5.41 -5.84 -26.72
C ASN A 59 3.96 -5.82 -26.23
N LEU A 60 3.25 -6.93 -26.46
CA LEU A 60 1.89 -7.14 -25.96
C LEU A 60 1.93 -7.54 -24.48
N TYR A 61 1.20 -6.79 -23.64
CA TYR A 61 1.18 -7.02 -22.19
C TYR A 61 -0.06 -7.78 -21.73
N PRO A 62 0.04 -8.62 -20.69
CA PRO A 62 -1.14 -9.04 -19.96
C PRO A 62 -1.86 -7.79 -19.40
N PRO A 63 -3.20 -7.76 -19.46
CA PRO A 63 -3.98 -6.59 -19.07
C PRO A 63 -3.69 -6.21 -17.61
N PHE A 64 -3.54 -4.90 -17.37
CA PHE A 64 -3.28 -4.30 -16.04
C PHE A 64 -1.94 -4.66 -15.40
N GLY A 65 -1.06 -5.39 -16.09
CA GLY A 65 0.27 -5.76 -15.56
C GLY A 65 1.18 -4.56 -15.30
N VAL A 66 0.95 -3.45 -16.01
CA VAL A 66 1.63 -2.16 -15.75
C VAL A 66 1.13 -1.54 -14.46
N ASP A 67 -0.19 -1.46 -14.25
CA ASP A 67 -0.77 -0.88 -13.03
C ASP A 67 -0.34 -1.64 -11.77
N VAL A 68 -0.27 -2.98 -11.86
CA VAL A 68 0.26 -3.82 -10.76
C VAL A 68 1.72 -3.49 -10.46
N PHE A 69 2.54 -3.30 -11.50
CA PHE A 69 3.95 -2.96 -11.33
C PHE A 69 4.14 -1.59 -10.68
N LEU A 70 3.37 -0.60 -11.12
CA LEU A 70 3.37 0.74 -10.54
C LEU A 70 2.96 0.72 -9.07
N LEU A 71 1.87 0.03 -8.75
CA LEU A 71 1.41 -0.12 -7.38
C LEU A 71 2.44 -0.85 -6.50
N GLY A 72 3.10 -1.87 -7.06
CA GLY A 72 4.20 -2.57 -6.40
C GLY A 72 5.37 -1.64 -6.06
N ASN A 73 5.77 -0.78 -7.01
CA ASN A 73 6.83 0.20 -6.76
C ASN A 73 6.40 1.29 -5.76
N VAL A 74 5.12 1.68 -5.72
CA VAL A 74 4.60 2.53 -4.64
C VAL A 74 4.80 1.84 -3.29
N TYR A 75 4.47 0.56 -3.15
CA TYR A 75 4.70 -0.19 -1.92
C TYR A 75 6.18 -0.31 -1.58
N LYS A 76 7.03 -0.61 -2.56
CA LYS A 76 8.48 -0.69 -2.38
C LYS A 76 9.04 0.63 -1.82
N HIS A 77 8.83 1.73 -2.53
CA HIS A 77 9.49 3.00 -2.23
C HIS A 77 8.82 3.78 -1.08
N ARG A 78 7.50 3.73 -0.98
CA ARG A 78 6.76 4.51 0.03
C ARG A 78 6.50 3.73 1.32
N LEU A 79 6.55 2.40 1.28
CA LEU A 79 6.33 1.56 2.46
C LEU A 79 7.62 0.88 2.89
N LEU A 80 8.12 -0.08 2.12
CA LEU A 80 9.24 -0.94 2.55
C LEU A 80 10.56 -0.19 2.76
N GLU A 81 10.89 0.77 1.88
CA GLU A 81 12.10 1.57 2.03
C GLU A 81 11.97 2.67 3.09
N THR A 82 10.73 3.01 3.48
CA THR A 82 10.45 4.13 4.40
C THR A 82 10.24 3.66 5.84
N TYR A 83 9.58 2.52 6.04
CA TYR A 83 9.12 2.06 7.35
C TYR A 83 9.62 0.65 7.69
N LEU A 84 9.99 0.47 8.95
CA LEU A 84 10.31 -0.82 9.56
C LEU A 84 9.03 -1.61 9.88
N GLY A 85 9.14 -2.94 9.93
CA GLY A 85 8.05 -3.81 10.38
C GLY A 85 7.02 -4.13 9.30
N LEU A 86 7.28 -3.73 8.05
CA LEU A 86 6.44 -4.02 6.89
C LEU A 86 7.02 -5.14 6.01
N GLU A 87 8.05 -5.84 6.46
CA GLU A 87 8.72 -6.90 5.69
C GLU A 87 7.78 -8.06 5.34
N MET A 88 6.66 -8.20 6.06
CA MET A 88 5.60 -9.18 5.77
C MET A 88 5.06 -9.09 4.34
N ILE A 89 5.03 -7.88 3.74
CA ILE A 89 4.54 -7.69 2.37
C ILE A 89 5.66 -7.75 1.32
N SER A 90 6.91 -7.99 1.72
CA SER A 90 8.07 -8.00 0.80
C SER A 90 7.88 -8.95 -0.38
N GLY A 91 7.46 -10.19 -0.13
CA GLY A 91 7.22 -11.16 -1.21
C GLY A 91 6.07 -10.78 -2.15
N LEU A 92 5.05 -10.06 -1.63
CA LEU A 92 4.00 -9.50 -2.50
C LEU A 92 4.56 -8.39 -3.38
N VAL A 93 5.35 -7.47 -2.81
CA VAL A 93 5.98 -6.38 -3.54
C VAL A 93 6.90 -6.92 -4.63
N GLU A 94 7.75 -7.89 -4.31
CA GLU A 94 8.65 -8.54 -5.27
C GLU A 94 7.88 -9.15 -6.45
N ALA A 95 6.79 -9.88 -6.18
CA ALA A 95 5.95 -10.46 -7.21
C ALA A 95 5.27 -9.38 -8.09
N MET A 96 4.79 -8.30 -7.48
CA MET A 96 4.16 -7.18 -8.21
C MET A 96 5.17 -6.42 -9.07
N THR A 97 6.42 -6.28 -8.61
CA THR A 97 7.52 -5.59 -9.31
C THR A 97 8.37 -6.52 -10.17
N CYS A 98 7.88 -7.71 -10.53
CA CYS A 98 8.60 -8.64 -11.41
C CYS A 98 8.90 -7.96 -12.75
N SER A 99 10.16 -8.02 -13.21
CA SER A 99 10.56 -7.43 -14.48
C SER A 99 9.79 -8.05 -15.66
N ASP A 100 9.61 -9.37 -15.65
CA ASP A 100 8.76 -10.07 -16.61
C ASP A 100 7.27 -9.73 -16.36
N PRO A 101 6.56 -9.11 -17.32
CA PRO A 101 5.16 -8.78 -17.19
C PRO A 101 4.26 -10.00 -16.95
N TRP A 102 4.63 -11.16 -17.48
CA TRP A 102 3.87 -12.40 -17.34
C TRP A 102 4.07 -13.09 -15.98
N GLY A 103 5.18 -12.81 -15.31
CA GLY A 103 5.45 -13.26 -13.94
C GLY A 103 4.65 -12.48 -12.88
N ARG A 104 4.10 -11.31 -13.23
CA ARG A 104 3.35 -10.46 -12.29
C ARG A 104 1.99 -11.08 -11.94
N PRO A 105 1.54 -11.00 -10.67
CA PRO A 105 0.19 -11.41 -10.31
C PRO A 105 -0.84 -10.42 -10.86
N GLY A 106 -1.98 -10.92 -11.35
CA GLY A 106 -3.13 -10.05 -11.57
C GLY A 106 -3.65 -9.44 -10.25
N ILE A 107 -4.30 -8.27 -10.32
CA ILE A 107 -4.68 -7.51 -9.10
C ILE A 107 -5.54 -8.30 -8.11
N ARG A 108 -6.43 -9.17 -8.59
CA ARG A 108 -7.26 -10.04 -7.73
C ARG A 108 -6.41 -11.06 -6.97
N ARG A 109 -5.38 -11.62 -7.63
CA ARG A 109 -4.42 -12.52 -6.98
C ARG A 109 -3.59 -11.73 -5.97
N ALA A 110 -3.04 -10.58 -6.36
CA ALA A 110 -2.29 -9.71 -5.45
C ALA A 110 -3.09 -9.36 -4.18
N LEU A 111 -4.36 -8.98 -4.31
CA LEU A 111 -5.26 -8.73 -3.19
C LEU A 111 -5.47 -9.97 -2.31
N THR A 112 -5.59 -11.15 -2.92
CA THR A 112 -5.73 -12.40 -2.18
C THR A 112 -4.45 -12.70 -1.39
N HIS A 113 -3.27 -12.56 -1.99
CA HIS A 113 -1.99 -12.69 -1.31
C HIS A 113 -1.86 -11.70 -0.15
N PHE A 114 -2.22 -10.44 -0.37
CA PHE A 114 -2.23 -9.42 0.69
C PHE A 114 -3.13 -9.81 1.86
N ARG A 115 -4.37 -10.24 1.59
CA ARG A 115 -5.31 -10.66 2.64
C ARG A 115 -4.78 -11.84 3.44
N LEU A 116 -4.23 -12.84 2.77
CA LEU A 116 -3.62 -13.98 3.46
C LEU A 116 -2.50 -13.53 4.39
N MET A 117 -1.62 -12.62 3.95
CA MET A 117 -0.57 -12.06 4.80
C MET A 117 -1.16 -11.27 5.97
N TYR A 118 -2.13 -10.39 5.69
CA TYR A 118 -2.80 -9.56 6.70
C TYR A 118 -3.48 -10.39 7.79
N ASP A 119 -4.15 -11.47 7.42
CA ASP A 119 -4.87 -12.34 8.35
C ASP A 119 -3.93 -13.11 9.29
N GLN A 120 -2.65 -13.29 8.91
CA GLN A 120 -1.63 -13.89 9.79
C GLN A 120 -1.03 -12.89 10.78
N VAL A 121 -1.30 -11.59 10.62
CA VAL A 121 -0.68 -10.56 11.45
C VAL A 121 -1.56 -10.28 12.65
N PRO A 122 -1.02 -10.37 13.89
CA PRO A 122 -1.80 -10.06 15.07
C PRO A 122 -2.34 -8.62 15.02
N TRP A 123 -3.59 -8.43 15.44
CA TRP A 123 -4.25 -7.12 15.38
C TRP A 123 -3.45 -6.02 16.09
N HIS A 124 -2.75 -6.35 17.19
CA HIS A 124 -1.94 -5.37 17.92
C HIS A 124 -0.80 -4.86 17.06
N THR A 125 -0.09 -5.74 16.33
CA THR A 125 0.97 -5.41 15.36
C THR A 125 0.48 -4.41 14.30
N LEU A 126 -0.75 -4.55 13.82
CA LEU A 126 -1.35 -3.64 12.83
C LEU A 126 -1.70 -2.25 13.38
N HIS A 127 -1.84 -2.12 14.70
CA HIS A 127 -2.14 -0.85 15.36
C HIS A 127 -0.89 -0.18 15.96
N TRP A 128 0.27 -0.83 15.88
CA TRP A 128 1.52 -0.20 16.28
C TRP A 128 1.88 0.93 15.31
N ARG A 129 2.49 1.97 15.89
CA ARG A 129 3.03 3.08 15.12
C ARG A 129 4.09 2.58 14.14
N LEU A 130 4.00 2.99 12.87
CA LEU A 130 5.04 2.72 11.89
C LEU A 130 6.29 3.55 12.21
N TRP A 131 7.42 2.85 12.29
CA TRP A 131 8.74 3.44 12.55
C TRP A 131 9.45 3.73 11.25
N ARG A 132 10.02 4.93 11.08
CA ARG A 132 10.77 5.29 9.87
C ARG A 132 12.23 4.89 9.99
N HIS A 133 12.84 4.41 8.89
CA HIS A 133 14.28 4.07 8.84
C HIS A 133 15.22 5.23 9.24
N ALA A 134 14.79 6.48 9.05
CA ALA A 134 15.60 7.68 9.33
C ALA A 134 15.60 8.09 10.82
N GLU A 135 14.81 7.43 11.68
CA GLU A 135 14.86 7.65 13.13
C GLU A 135 15.99 6.79 13.72
N THR A 136 17.23 7.27 13.58
CA THR A 136 18.45 6.61 14.07
C THR A 136 18.56 6.68 15.60
N SER A 137 17.64 6.05 16.31
CA SER A 137 17.82 5.49 17.64
C SER A 137 16.58 4.69 18.01
N VAL A 138 16.56 3.43 17.55
CA VAL A 138 15.57 2.43 17.98
C VAL A 138 15.55 2.32 19.51
N ILE A 139 16.65 2.61 20.20
CA ILE A 139 16.76 2.52 21.67
C ILE A 139 16.13 3.72 22.38
N GLU A 140 16.35 4.96 21.91
CA GLU A 140 15.76 6.16 22.54
C GLU A 140 14.25 6.27 22.32
N SER A 141 13.75 5.67 21.24
CA SER A 141 12.34 5.69 20.89
C SER A 141 11.54 4.60 21.61
N VAL A 142 12.10 3.39 21.76
CA VAL A 142 11.53 2.34 22.61
C VAL A 142 11.40 2.81 24.06
N GLY A 143 12.38 3.55 24.59
CA GLY A 143 12.30 4.12 25.95
C GLY A 143 11.15 5.13 26.14
N ARG A 144 10.72 5.81 25.07
CA ARG A 144 9.60 6.77 25.11
C ARG A 144 8.23 6.10 25.00
N ASP A 145 8.13 4.99 24.27
CA ASP A 145 6.85 4.32 23.98
C ASP A 145 6.45 3.23 24.99
N VAL A 146 7.40 2.70 25.80
CA VAL A 146 7.09 1.78 26.91
C VAL A 146 6.11 2.40 27.92
N GLY A 147 6.14 3.73 28.09
CA GLY A 147 5.20 4.44 28.97
C GLY A 147 3.73 4.30 28.56
N HIS A 148 3.42 4.03 27.29
CA HIS A 148 2.04 3.86 26.82
C HIS A 148 1.58 2.39 26.76
N ALA A 149 2.49 1.44 26.57
CA ALA A 149 2.18 0.00 26.55
C ALA A 149 1.71 -0.53 27.92
N ALA A 150 2.18 0.06 29.03
CA ALA A 150 1.73 -0.28 30.37
C ALA A 150 0.24 0.05 30.65
N SER A 151 -0.36 0.97 29.88
CA SER A 151 -1.78 1.31 30.04
C SER A 151 -2.74 0.34 29.33
N LEU A 152 -2.27 -0.35 28.28
CA LEU A 152 -3.10 -1.27 27.48
C LEU A 152 -3.20 -2.67 28.10
N THR A 153 -2.16 -3.11 28.83
CA THR A 153 -2.20 -4.38 29.57
C THR A 153 -3.06 -4.29 30.84
N LEU A 154 -3.05 -3.17 31.55
CA LEU A 154 -3.92 -2.95 32.72
C LEU A 154 -5.41 -2.85 32.35
N GLY A 155 -5.73 -2.31 31.17
CA GLY A 155 -7.11 -2.25 30.67
C GLY A 155 -7.69 -3.61 30.31
N ALA A 156 -6.91 -4.47 29.63
CA ALA A 156 -7.34 -5.82 29.26
C ALA A 156 -7.53 -6.74 30.48
N VAL A 157 -6.64 -6.64 31.48
CA VAL A 157 -6.76 -7.41 32.73
C VAL A 157 -8.01 -6.99 33.53
N ARG A 158 -8.40 -5.70 33.50
CA ARG A 158 -9.63 -5.24 34.15
C ARG A 158 -10.90 -5.72 33.44
N SER A 159 -10.88 -5.88 32.11
CA SER A 159 -12.03 -6.43 31.37
C SER A 159 -12.21 -7.94 31.55
N ILE A 160 -11.12 -8.69 31.80
CA ILE A 160 -11.17 -10.13 32.07
C ILE A 160 -11.61 -10.41 33.51
N LEU A 161 -11.29 -9.52 34.46
CA LEU A 161 -11.69 -9.66 35.86
C LEU A 161 -13.10 -9.16 36.19
N ASN A 162 -13.75 -8.38 35.30
CA ASN A 162 -15.10 -7.85 35.52
C ASN A 162 -16.22 -8.69 34.85
N ILE A 163 -15.91 -9.92 34.44
CA ILE A 163 -16.90 -10.95 34.12
C ILE A 163 -16.88 -11.95 35.28
N ASN A 164 -17.54 -11.57 36.37
CA ASN A 164 -18.12 -12.45 37.38
C ASN A 164 -18.97 -11.59 38.31
N VAL A 165 -20.26 -11.48 38.00
CA VAL A 165 -21.46 -11.69 38.83
C VAL A 165 -22.67 -11.58 37.90
#